data_AF-A0A1B0CCJ2-F1
#
_entry.id   AF-A0A1B0CCJ2-F1
#
_cell.length_a   1.000
_cell.length_b   1.000
_cell.length_c   1.000
_cell.angle_alpha   90.00
_cell.angle_beta   90.00
_cell.angle_gamma   90.00
#
_symmetry.space_group_name_H-M   'P 1'
#
loop_
_entity.id
_entity.type
_entity.pdbx_description
1 polymer ?
#
loop_
_entity_poly.entity_id
_entity_poly.type
_entity_poly.pdbx_seq_one_letter_code
_entity_poly.pdbx_strand_id
1 'polypeptide(L)'
;MVKFFDIISNENEVFRSFAFWSVVLLVKTLAMAYLTGRVRWTKKVSANEEDAAKYNAKIKFDDPDVERVRRAHRNDLENIFPFILVAFFYVLTNPEPTLAINLFRIAAIARIIHTLVYAVWVVPQPARGLAFFVCLASTLYMAFKTILFFM
;
A
#
# COMPACT_ATOMS: atom_id res chain seq x y z
N MET A 1 -33.81 4.20 4.72
CA MET A 1 -32.82 3.14 4.48
C MET A 1 -32.00 3.57 3.28
N VAL A 2 -30.69 3.75 3.44
CA VAL A 2 -29.79 4.10 2.31
C VAL A 2 -29.75 2.90 1.37
N LYS A 3 -29.95 3.10 0.06
CA LYS A 3 -29.90 1.97 -0.88
C LYS A 3 -28.44 1.62 -1.15
N PHE A 4 -28.18 0.34 -1.39
CA PHE A 4 -26.83 -0.14 -1.71
C PHE A 4 -26.16 0.64 -2.85
N PHE A 5 -26.91 0.92 -3.92
CA PHE A 5 -26.39 1.68 -5.07
C PHE A 5 -26.03 3.13 -4.71
N ASP A 6 -26.68 3.73 -3.72
CA ASP A 6 -26.35 5.08 -3.27
C ASP A 6 -24.98 5.10 -2.57
N ILE A 7 -24.62 4.02 -1.86
CA ILE A 7 -23.36 3.88 -1.15
C ILE A 7 -22.17 3.78 -2.12
N ILE A 8 -22.30 3.00 -3.18
CA ILE A 8 -21.24 2.78 -4.18
C ILE A 8 -21.32 3.76 -5.37
N SER A 9 -22.12 4.81 -5.25
CA SER A 9 -22.25 5.83 -6.28
C SER A 9 -21.11 6.86 -6.22
N ASN A 10 -20.84 7.51 -7.36
CA ASN A 10 -19.88 8.62 -7.42
C ASN A 10 -20.36 9.89 -6.67
N GLU A 11 -21.65 9.97 -6.36
CA GLU A 11 -22.24 11.04 -5.55
C GLU A 11 -21.87 10.89 -4.07
N ASN A 12 -21.58 9.66 -3.62
CA ASN A 12 -21.10 9.40 -2.27
C ASN A 12 -19.63 9.76 -2.15
N GLU A 13 -19.36 10.83 -1.38
CA GLU A 13 -18.00 11.33 -1.16
C GLU A 13 -17.07 10.33 -0.46
N VAL A 14 -17.60 9.45 0.38
CA VAL A 14 -16.84 8.39 1.06
C VAL A 14 -16.36 7.36 0.05
N PHE A 15 -17.25 6.89 -0.82
CA PHE A 15 -16.91 5.93 -1.88
C PHE A 15 -15.92 6.54 -2.88
N ARG A 16 -16.13 7.78 -3.31
CA ARG A 16 -15.21 8.49 -4.20
C ARG A 16 -13.80 8.62 -3.60
N SER A 17 -13.72 8.98 -2.31
CA SER A 17 -12.45 9.07 -1.59
C SER A 17 -11.78 7.70 -1.44
N PHE A 18 -12.53 6.68 -1.07
CA PHE A 18 -12.07 5.29 -0.98
C PHE A 18 -11.48 4.82 -2.33
N ALA A 19 -12.22 5.00 -3.43
CA ALA A 19 -11.79 4.58 -4.76
C ALA A 19 -10.50 5.29 -5.18
N PHE A 20 -10.45 6.62 -5.00
CA PHE A 20 -9.28 7.42 -5.32
C PHE A 20 -8.03 6.94 -4.56
N TRP A 21 -8.08 6.85 -3.22
CA TRP A 21 -6.93 6.45 -2.42
C TRP A 21 -6.53 4.99 -2.64
N SER A 22 -7.50 4.10 -2.89
CA SER A 22 -7.22 2.70 -3.23
C SER A 22 -6.44 2.59 -4.54
N VAL A 23 -6.87 3.31 -5.59
CA VAL A 23 -6.17 3.32 -6.89
C VAL A 23 -4.78 3.92 -6.76
N VAL A 24 -4.62 5.03 -6.01
CA VAL A 24 -3.30 5.63 -5.73
C VAL A 24 -2.35 4.60 -5.08
N LEU A 25 -2.82 3.85 -4.09
CA LEU A 25 -2.02 2.83 -3.42
C LEU A 25 -1.70 1.63 -4.31
N LEU A 26 -2.63 1.20 -5.16
CA LEU A 26 -2.41 0.14 -6.14
C LEU A 26 -1.35 0.55 -7.17
N VAL A 27 -1.47 1.75 -7.75
CA VAL A 27 -0.47 2.29 -8.69
C VAL A 27 0.90 2.36 -8.03
N LYS A 28 0.97 2.84 -6.79
CA LYS A 28 2.21 2.87 -6.02
C LYS A 28 2.79 1.47 -5.76
N THR A 29 1.95 0.47 -5.52
CA THR A 29 2.38 -0.93 -5.34
C THR A 29 2.96 -1.48 -6.64
N LEU A 30 2.30 -1.23 -7.78
CA LEU A 30 2.81 -1.61 -9.10
C LEU A 30 4.15 -0.91 -9.41
N ALA A 31 4.31 0.36 -9.03
CA ALA A 31 5.56 1.10 -9.20
C ALA A 31 6.75 0.47 -8.44
N MET A 32 6.51 -0.30 -7.37
CA MET A 32 7.58 -1.01 -6.64
C MET A 32 8.24 -2.11 -7.48
N ALA A 33 7.50 -2.74 -8.41
CA ALA A 33 8.07 -3.69 -9.35
C ALA A 33 9.09 -2.99 -10.27
N TYR A 34 8.73 -1.82 -10.79
CA TYR A 34 9.62 -1.00 -11.61
C TYR A 34 10.86 -0.54 -10.83
N LEU A 35 10.69 -0.09 -9.58
CA LEU A 35 11.81 0.29 -8.73
C LEU A 35 12.78 -0.87 -8.49
N THR A 36 12.26 -2.09 -8.29
CA THR A 36 13.09 -3.31 -8.15
C THR A 36 13.89 -3.57 -9.41
N GLY A 37 13.25 -3.48 -10.59
CA GLY A 37 13.92 -3.63 -11.89
C GLY A 37 15.00 -2.58 -12.12
N ARG A 38 14.74 -1.31 -11.80
CA ARG A 38 15.71 -0.22 -11.87
C ARG A 38 16.95 -0.48 -11.01
N VAL A 39 16.77 -0.94 -9.76
CA VAL A 39 17.91 -1.24 -8.87
C VAL A 39 18.73 -2.42 -9.40
N ARG A 40 18.06 -3.48 -9.88
CA ARG A 40 18.72 -4.63 -10.52
C ARG A 40 19.56 -4.21 -11.73
N TRP A 41 18.98 -3.39 -12.62
CA TRP A 41 19.69 -2.84 -13.78
C TRP A 41 20.90 -2.01 -13.35
N THR A 42 20.70 -1.05 -12.44
CA THR A 42 21.75 -0.12 -11.99
C THR A 42 22.94 -0.87 -11.40
N LYS A 43 22.68 -1.96 -10.66
CA LYS A 43 23.72 -2.77 -10.01
C LYS A 43 24.24 -3.93 -10.89
N LYS A 44 23.69 -4.11 -12.09
CA LYS A 44 23.98 -5.24 -13.00
C LYS A 44 23.87 -6.60 -12.27
N VAL A 45 22.78 -6.78 -11.52
CA VAL A 45 22.47 -8.03 -10.83
C VAL A 45 21.13 -8.58 -11.30
N SER A 46 21.12 -9.87 -11.66
CA SER A 46 19.92 -10.58 -12.11
C SER A 46 19.62 -11.77 -11.20
N ALA A 47 18.34 -12.15 -11.12
CA ALA A 47 17.93 -13.39 -10.48
C ALA A 47 17.92 -14.56 -11.47
N ASN A 48 17.72 -14.29 -12.76
CA ASN A 48 17.59 -15.33 -13.78
C ASN A 48 18.83 -15.37 -14.67
N GLU A 49 19.19 -16.57 -15.13
CA GLU A 49 20.40 -16.82 -15.94
C GLU A 49 20.29 -16.19 -17.33
N GLU A 50 19.12 -16.25 -17.95
CA GLU A 50 18.85 -15.68 -19.27
C GLU A 50 19.02 -14.15 -19.28
N ASP A 51 18.56 -13.48 -18.23
CA ASP A 51 18.71 -12.04 -18.04
C ASP A 51 20.17 -11.67 -17.72
N ALA A 52 20.85 -12.52 -16.93
CA ALA A 52 22.27 -12.34 -16.63
C ALA A 52 23.13 -12.39 -17.90
N ALA A 53 22.89 -13.39 -18.74
CA ALA A 53 23.58 -13.55 -20.02
C ALA A 53 23.27 -12.41 -20.99
N LYS A 54 21.99 -12.03 -21.12
CA LYS A 54 21.54 -10.98 -22.05
C LYS A 54 22.06 -9.59 -21.69
N TYR A 55 22.12 -9.26 -20.41
CA TYR A 55 22.48 -7.91 -19.94
C TYR A 55 23.88 -7.82 -19.32
N ASN A 56 24.70 -8.87 -19.47
CA ASN A 56 26.03 -8.98 -18.84
C ASN A 56 25.99 -8.64 -17.34
N ALA A 57 24.98 -9.18 -16.67
CA ALA A 57 24.72 -9.01 -15.25
C ALA A 57 25.17 -10.25 -14.46
N LYS A 58 25.50 -10.07 -13.19
CA LYS A 58 25.85 -11.19 -12.30
C LYS A 58 24.59 -11.83 -11.76
N ILE A 59 24.53 -13.16 -11.76
CA ILE A 59 23.47 -13.91 -11.07
C ILE A 59 23.67 -13.68 -9.57
N LYS A 60 22.72 -12.99 -8.93
CA LYS A 60 22.76 -12.67 -7.51
C LYS A 60 21.35 -12.47 -6.95
N PHE A 61 21.07 -13.17 -5.85
CA PHE A 61 19.75 -13.17 -5.20
C PHE A 61 19.69 -12.31 -3.94
N ASP A 62 20.83 -12.02 -3.32
CA ASP A 62 20.97 -11.43 -1.98
C ASP A 62 21.52 -10.00 -2.01
N ASP A 63 21.42 -9.30 -3.14
CA ASP A 63 21.87 -7.91 -3.20
C ASP A 63 21.10 -7.06 -2.17
N PRO A 64 21.79 -6.40 -1.21
CA PRO A 64 21.13 -5.73 -0.09
C PRO A 64 20.13 -4.65 -0.50
N ASP A 65 20.37 -3.95 -1.62
CA ASP A 65 19.52 -2.86 -2.10
C ASP A 65 18.29 -3.41 -2.82
N VAL A 66 18.48 -4.46 -3.65
CA VAL A 66 17.37 -5.16 -4.30
C VAL A 66 16.45 -5.76 -3.24
N GLU A 67 17.01 -6.46 -2.26
CA GLU A 67 16.22 -7.09 -1.20
C GLU A 67 15.54 -6.06 -0.30
N ARG A 68 16.11 -4.86 -0.15
CA ARG A 68 15.45 -3.74 0.55
C ARG A 68 14.19 -3.29 -0.18
N VAL A 69 14.25 -3.07 -1.49
CA VAL A 69 13.07 -2.71 -2.29
C VAL A 69 12.05 -3.84 -2.27
N ARG A 70 12.48 -5.11 -2.37
CA ARG A 70 11.58 -6.26 -2.31
C ARG A 70 10.88 -6.41 -0.95
N ARG A 71 11.56 -6.14 0.17
CA ARG A 71 10.91 -6.10 1.50
C ARG A 71 9.89 -4.97 1.60
N ALA A 72 10.19 -3.80 1.06
CA ALA A 72 9.23 -2.70 1.01
C ALA A 72 8.00 -3.05 0.15
N HIS A 73 8.21 -3.68 -1.01
CA HIS A 73 7.14 -4.16 -1.89
C HIS A 73 6.30 -5.26 -1.22
N ARG A 74 6.94 -6.24 -0.57
CA ARG A 74 6.22 -7.28 0.19
C ARG A 74 5.35 -6.66 1.29
N ASN A 75 5.88 -5.68 2.02
CA ASN A 75 5.11 -4.99 3.05
C ASN A 75 3.91 -4.22 2.45
N ASP A 76 4.02 -3.68 1.24
CA ASP A 76 2.88 -3.12 0.53
C ASP A 76 1.82 -4.18 0.23
N LEU A 77 2.20 -5.35 -0.30
CA LEU A 77 1.28 -6.46 -0.55
C LEU A 77 0.56 -6.91 0.72
N GLU A 78 1.28 -7.01 1.84
CA GLU A 78 0.75 -7.45 3.14
C GLU A 78 -0.13 -6.40 3.83
N ASN A 79 -0.06 -5.11 3.47
CA ASN A 79 -0.78 -4.05 4.19
C ASN A 79 -1.84 -3.34 3.34
N ILE A 80 -1.51 -3.00 2.09
CA ILE A 80 -2.41 -2.24 1.21
C ILE A 80 -3.62 -3.08 0.82
N PHE A 81 -3.45 -4.36 0.49
CA PHE A 81 -4.57 -5.22 0.12
C PHE A 81 -5.55 -5.44 1.27
N PRO A 82 -5.12 -5.81 2.49
CA PRO A 82 -6.03 -5.85 3.63
C PRO A 82 -6.69 -4.51 3.94
N PHE A 83 -5.94 -3.40 3.86
CA PHE A 83 -6.51 -2.06 4.04
C PHE A 83 -7.63 -1.77 3.04
N ILE A 84 -7.43 -2.03 1.74
CA ILE A 84 -8.44 -1.79 0.69
C ILE A 84 -9.69 -2.64 0.94
N LEU A 85 -9.52 -3.92 1.29
CA LEU A 85 -10.64 -4.81 1.57
C LEU A 85 -11.44 -4.36 2.81
N VAL A 86 -10.76 -4.05 3.91
CA VAL A 86 -11.41 -3.57 5.14
C VAL A 86 -12.09 -2.23 4.91
N ALA A 87 -11.42 -1.30 4.21
CA ALA A 87 -11.98 0.00 3.87
C ALA A 87 -13.24 -0.14 2.99
N PHE A 88 -13.24 -1.07 2.03
CA PHE A 88 -14.42 -1.37 1.22
C PHE A 88 -15.61 -1.79 2.08
N PHE A 89 -15.42 -2.77 2.98
CA PHE A 89 -16.50 -3.18 3.87
C PHE A 89 -16.93 -2.07 4.84
N TYR A 90 -16.00 -1.23 5.28
CA TYR A 90 -16.32 -0.06 6.10
C TYR A 90 -17.16 0.98 5.34
N VAL A 91 -16.94 1.19 4.03
CA VAL A 91 -17.81 2.05 3.19
C VAL A 91 -19.24 1.52 3.19
N LEU A 92 -19.43 0.20 3.16
CA LEU A 92 -20.77 -0.44 3.17
C LEU A 92 -21.54 -0.20 4.48
N THR A 93 -20.89 0.20 5.56
CA THR A 93 -21.57 0.55 6.83
C THR A 93 -22.11 1.98 6.84
N ASN A 94 -22.05 2.71 5.72
CA ASN A 94 -22.42 4.12 5.60
C ASN A 94 -21.84 5.00 6.74
N PRO A 95 -20.50 5.02 6.90
CA PRO A 95 -19.84 5.69 8.02
C PRO A 95 -19.95 7.22 7.91
N GLU A 96 -19.62 7.91 9.00
CA GLU A 96 -19.53 9.37 8.99
C GLU A 96 -18.44 9.82 7.98
N PRO A 97 -18.76 10.72 7.04
CA PRO A 97 -17.87 11.01 5.92
C PRO A 97 -16.53 11.61 6.30
N THR A 98 -16.51 12.56 7.24
CA THR A 98 -15.29 13.28 7.64
C THR A 98 -14.24 12.31 8.18
N LEU A 99 -14.67 11.40 9.06
CA LEU A 99 -13.81 10.40 9.67
C LEU A 99 -13.33 9.38 8.64
N ALA A 100 -14.24 8.83 7.82
CA ALA A 100 -13.89 7.82 6.82
C ALA A 100 -12.89 8.37 5.79
N ILE A 101 -13.13 9.57 5.26
CA ILE A 101 -12.25 10.23 4.29
C ILE A 101 -10.85 10.47 4.90
N ASN A 102 -10.78 10.91 6.15
CA ASN A 102 -9.50 11.17 6.81
C ASN A 102 -8.76 9.86 7.14
N LEU A 103 -9.45 8.78 7.50
CA LEU A 103 -8.84 7.46 7.68
C LEU A 103 -8.18 6.97 6.39
N PHE A 104 -8.87 7.07 5.25
CA PHE A 104 -8.31 6.65 3.97
C PHE A 104 -7.08 7.48 3.59
N ARG A 105 -7.20 8.80 3.75
CA ARG A 105 -6.13 9.76 3.45
C ARG A 105 -4.88 9.51 4.30
N ILE A 106 -5.05 9.42 5.62
CA ILE A 106 -3.93 9.24 6.55
C ILE A 106 -3.25 7.88 6.34
N ALA A 107 -4.03 6.80 6.17
CA ALA A 107 -3.49 5.48 5.88
C ALA A 107 -2.69 5.50 4.56
N ALA A 108 -3.24 6.10 3.51
CA ALA A 108 -2.58 6.14 2.21
C ALA A 108 -1.28 6.96 2.23
N ILE A 109 -1.30 8.16 2.84
CA ILE A 109 -0.11 8.99 3.02
C ILE A 109 0.94 8.24 3.83
N ALA A 110 0.55 7.58 4.92
CA ALA A 110 1.47 6.79 5.74
C ALA A 110 2.12 5.65 4.93
N ARG A 111 1.37 4.98 4.05
CA ARG A 111 1.93 3.95 3.15
C ARG A 111 2.89 4.52 2.11
N ILE A 112 2.64 5.72 1.60
CA ILE A 112 3.57 6.39 0.67
C ILE A 112 4.86 6.75 1.41
N ILE A 113 4.75 7.38 2.59
CA ILE A 113 5.88 7.73 3.45
C ILE A 113 6.69 6.48 3.78
N HIS A 114 6.03 5.39 4.22
CA HIS A 114 6.69 4.13 4.55
C HIS A 114 7.60 3.63 3.43
N THR A 115 7.15 3.68 2.18
CA THR A 115 7.97 3.28 1.02
C THR A 115 9.11 4.25 0.75
N LEU A 116 8.88 5.55 0.85
CA LEU A 116 9.94 6.54 0.66
C LEU A 116 11.07 6.35 1.69
N VAL A 117 10.71 6.23 2.97
CA VAL A 117 11.72 6.09 4.05
C VAL A 117 12.38 4.72 4.08
N TYR A 118 11.76 3.69 3.48
CA TYR A 118 12.34 2.34 3.43
C TYR A 118 13.20 2.13 2.18
N ALA A 119 12.68 2.44 0.99
CA ALA A 119 13.28 2.05 -0.28
C ALA A 119 14.01 3.19 -1.01
N VAL A 120 13.68 4.45 -0.76
CA VAL A 120 14.21 5.59 -1.54
C VAL A 120 15.23 6.41 -0.76
N TRP A 121 14.87 6.89 0.43
CA TRP A 121 15.71 7.80 1.25
C TRP A 121 16.10 7.19 2.60
N VAL A 122 16.33 5.87 2.62
CA VAL A 122 16.75 5.06 3.77
C VAL A 122 16.91 5.85 5.08
N VAL A 123 15.79 6.07 5.77
CA VAL A 123 15.78 6.81 7.03
C VAL A 123 15.94 5.81 8.18
N PRO A 124 16.75 6.12 9.21
CA PRO A 124 16.82 5.31 10.41
C PRO A 124 15.44 5.08 11.05
N GLN A 125 15.31 4.02 11.84
CA GLN A 125 14.17 3.89 12.75
C GLN A 125 14.10 5.15 13.64
N PRO A 126 12.91 5.64 14.01
CA PRO A 126 11.61 4.94 14.02
C PRO A 126 10.67 5.27 12.85
N ALA A 127 11.12 6.02 11.83
CA ALA A 127 10.24 6.56 10.78
C ALA A 127 9.39 5.49 10.08
N ARG A 128 10.00 4.34 9.77
CA ARG A 128 9.29 3.20 9.17
C ARG A 128 8.23 2.60 10.10
N GLY A 129 8.59 2.39 11.38
CA GLY A 129 7.67 1.84 12.36
C GLY A 129 6.45 2.73 12.55
N LEU A 130 6.66 4.04 12.71
CA LEU A 130 5.56 5.01 12.87
C LEU A 130 4.62 5.00 11.65
N ALA A 131 5.16 5.04 10.43
CA ALA A 131 4.36 5.00 9.22
C ALA A 131 3.57 3.69 9.06
N PHE A 132 4.15 2.56 9.48
CA PHE A 132 3.47 1.27 9.51
C PHE A 132 2.29 1.29 10.50
N PHE A 133 2.51 1.75 11.74
CA PHE A 133 1.48 1.76 12.78
C PHE A 133 0.30 2.66 12.44
N VAL A 134 0.51 3.78 11.76
CA VAL A 134 -0.58 4.67 11.34
C VAL A 134 -1.55 3.93 10.40
N CYS A 135 -1.04 3.26 9.37
CA CYS A 135 -1.91 2.50 8.47
C CYS A 135 -2.57 1.31 9.19
N LEU A 136 -1.82 0.60 10.04
CA LEU A 136 -2.35 -0.54 10.79
C LEU A 136 -3.49 -0.11 11.73
N ALA A 137 -3.32 0.99 12.47
CA ALA A 137 -4.32 1.50 13.39
C ALA A 137 -5.61 1.92 12.65
N SER A 138 -5.49 2.60 11.49
CA SER A 138 -6.64 2.93 10.66
C SER A 138 -7.38 1.68 10.17
N THR A 139 -6.65 0.66 9.70
CA THR A 139 -7.24 -0.61 9.27
C THR A 139 -7.96 -1.31 10.41
N LEU A 140 -7.33 -1.43 11.59
CA LEU A 140 -7.93 -2.10 12.75
C LEU A 140 -9.19 -1.37 13.25
N TYR A 141 -9.17 -0.04 13.27
CA TYR A 141 -10.35 0.76 13.62
C TYR A 141 -11.52 0.47 12.69
N MET A 142 -11.30 0.52 11.37
CA MET A 142 -12.34 0.25 10.38
C MET A 142 -12.84 -1.19 10.48
N ALA A 143 -11.94 -2.16 10.68
CA ALA A 143 -12.30 -3.56 10.85
C ALA A 143 -13.20 -3.76 12.09
N PHE A 144 -12.81 -3.18 13.24
CA PHE A 144 -13.60 -3.25 14.46
C PHE A 144 -15.01 -2.65 14.27
N LYS A 145 -15.10 -1.46 13.66
CA LYS A 145 -16.39 -0.82 13.37
C LYS A 145 -17.26 -1.64 12.41
N THR A 146 -16.64 -2.26 11.41
CA THR A 146 -17.33 -3.12 10.44
C THR A 146 -17.87 -4.37 11.12
N ILE A 147 -17.07 -5.04 11.97
CA ILE A 147 -17.50 -6.21 12.74
C ILE A 147 -18.71 -5.88 13.62
N LEU A 148 -18.65 -4.78 14.36
CA LEU A 148 -19.77 -4.35 15.22
C LEU A 148 -21.05 -4.00 14.46
N PHE A 149 -20.94 -3.61 13.19
CA PHE A 149 -22.10 -3.26 12.38
C PHE A 149 -22.85 -4.49 11.86
N PHE A 150 -22.13 -5.58 11.57
CA PHE A 150 -22.69 -6.81 10.98
C PHE A 150 -22.97 -7.93 11.98
N MET A 151 -22.64 -7.73 13.26
CA MET A 151 -22.96 -8.63 14.36
C MET A 151 -24.37 -8.38 14.87
#